data_AF-A0A7Y5DQC1-F1
#
_entry.id   AF-A0A7Y5DQC1-F1
#
_cell.length_a   1.000
_cell.length_b   1.000
_cell.length_c   1.000
_cell.angle_alpha   90.00
_cell.angle_beta   90.00
_cell.angle_gamma   90.00
#
_symmetry.space_group_name_H-M   'P 1'
#
loop_
_entity.id
_entity.type
_entity.pdbx_description
1 polymer ?
#
loop_
_entity_poly.entity_id
_entity_poly.type
_entity_poly.pdbx_seq_one_letter_code
_entity_poly.pdbx_strand_id
1 'polypeptide(L)'
;MNPYKNTDIRKHIESIPQDEVDRQTRLQEEENERVHKEFIDGLKVGKCFICGDQMDTFEPVKPCFHWFTYPNGIKKKHFDKYLTNPIGFFQLDSYFRWLANTEKLIGNINDLKDETSSTSYLESTYKYKNIEWAFSIGQTDKEGHPNAKVGSAPHYHIQMKVDDRIFLRFNDFHIPFSDGDMFTLEMFEQAGDLVKWGHSFGHGVGILEDEENIDIIDDAMIITDDIENAPFNRQTLIIAPEGKTISGKIIQQAIEESKQTKKPIGKILERLLSDSKITTIITPGDGIPKMTKRSGKK
;
A
#
# COMPACT_ATOMS: atom_id res chain seq x y z
N MET A 1 14.75 -2.59 22.12
CA MET A 1 14.98 -1.13 22.01
C MET A 1 15.63 -0.84 20.67
N ASN A 2 15.18 0.18 19.96
CA ASN A 2 15.76 0.61 18.68
C ASN A 2 17.18 1.16 18.90
N PRO A 3 18.23 0.59 18.28
CA PRO A 3 19.60 1.10 18.42
C PRO A 3 19.77 2.53 17.87
N TYR A 4 18.92 2.96 16.95
CA TYR A 4 19.03 4.24 16.27
C TYR A 4 18.35 5.41 17.01
N LYS A 5 17.59 5.15 18.08
CA LYS A 5 16.80 6.15 18.82
C LYS A 5 17.62 7.33 19.37
N ASN A 6 18.90 7.11 19.66
CA ASN A 6 19.81 8.14 20.19
C ASN A 6 20.77 8.69 19.12
N THR A 7 20.58 8.32 17.85
CA THR A 7 21.34 8.88 16.73
C THR A 7 20.54 10.04 16.13
N ASP A 8 21.20 11.14 15.83
CA ASP A 8 20.59 12.31 15.18
C ASP A 8 20.53 12.07 13.65
N ILE A 9 19.56 11.25 13.23
CA ILE A 9 19.37 10.86 11.82
C ILE A 9 18.95 12.08 11.01
N ARG A 10 18.09 12.94 11.56
CA ARG A 10 17.63 14.15 10.88
C ARG A 10 18.82 15.03 10.48
N LYS A 11 19.72 15.33 11.40
CA LYS A 11 20.91 16.13 11.11
C LYS A 11 21.80 15.49 10.05
N HIS A 12 21.88 14.16 10.03
CA HIS A 12 22.61 13.46 8.98
C HIS A 12 21.95 13.69 7.61
N ILE A 13 20.63 13.51 7.49
CA ILE A 13 19.88 13.74 6.24
C ILE A 13 20.03 15.19 5.77
N GLU A 14 19.87 16.17 6.65
CA GLU A 14 20.02 17.60 6.33
C GLU A 14 21.45 17.97 5.91
N SER A 15 22.45 17.17 6.28
CA SER A 15 23.84 17.39 5.87
C SER A 15 24.17 16.86 4.48
N ILE A 16 23.28 16.10 3.85
CA ILE A 16 23.48 15.54 2.50
C ILE A 16 23.29 16.67 1.47
N PRO A 17 24.28 16.93 0.60
CA PRO A 17 24.12 17.89 -0.49
C PRO A 17 22.97 17.53 -1.44
N GLN A 18 22.22 18.54 -1.91
CA GLN A 18 21.07 18.32 -2.78
C GLN A 18 21.43 17.58 -4.09
N ASP A 19 22.60 17.85 -4.67
CA ASP A 19 23.08 17.17 -5.87
C ASP A 19 23.32 15.67 -5.64
N GLU A 20 23.74 15.30 -4.42
CA GLU A 20 23.86 13.89 -4.03
C GLU A 20 22.48 13.26 -3.80
N VAL A 21 21.53 13.98 -3.19
CA VAL A 21 20.14 13.53 -3.04
C VAL A 21 19.51 13.25 -4.40
N ASP A 22 19.64 14.18 -5.35
CA ASP A 22 19.10 14.05 -6.70
C ASP A 22 19.75 12.88 -7.44
N ARG A 23 21.08 12.72 -7.28
CA ARG A 23 21.82 11.59 -7.87
C ARG A 23 21.35 10.25 -7.32
N GLN A 24 21.22 10.12 -6.00
CA GLN A 24 20.80 8.86 -5.37
C GLN A 24 19.34 8.54 -5.67
N THR A 25 18.46 9.55 -5.68
CA THR A 25 17.04 9.38 -6.06
C THR A 25 16.94 8.80 -7.47
N ARG A 26 17.67 9.37 -8.45
CA ARG A 26 17.68 8.86 -9.82
C ARG A 26 18.22 7.44 -9.92
N LEU A 27 19.32 7.13 -9.23
CA LEU A 27 19.88 5.78 -9.23
C LEU A 27 18.91 4.76 -8.60
N GLN A 28 18.19 5.17 -7.54
CA GLN A 28 17.18 4.35 -6.90
C GLN A 28 15.97 4.13 -7.82
N GLU A 29 15.53 5.13 -8.58
CA GLU A 29 14.47 4.99 -9.58
C GLU A 29 14.86 4.01 -10.69
N GLU A 30 16.06 4.17 -11.28
CA GLU A 30 16.60 3.27 -12.31
C GLU A 30 16.68 1.81 -11.80
N GLU A 31 17.12 1.62 -10.56
CA GLU A 31 17.19 0.30 -9.94
C GLU A 31 15.80 -0.28 -9.63
N ASN A 32 14.87 0.54 -9.14
CA ASN A 32 13.49 0.13 -8.87
C ASN A 32 12.81 -0.34 -10.16
N GLU A 33 13.00 0.38 -11.27
CA GLU A 33 12.50 -0.02 -12.59
C GLU A 33 13.07 -1.38 -13.03
N ARG A 34 14.39 -1.55 -12.89
CA ARG A 34 15.08 -2.79 -13.27
C ARG A 34 14.57 -3.99 -12.44
N VAL A 35 14.55 -3.86 -11.12
CA VAL A 35 14.14 -4.95 -10.22
C VAL A 35 12.64 -5.24 -10.35
N HIS A 36 11.80 -4.22 -10.51
CA HIS A 36 10.37 -4.43 -10.74
C HIS A 36 10.11 -5.14 -12.08
N LYS A 37 10.88 -4.81 -13.12
CA LYS A 37 10.82 -5.55 -14.40
C LYS A 37 11.17 -7.03 -14.22
N GLU A 38 12.24 -7.33 -13.49
CA GLU A 38 12.64 -8.71 -13.17
C GLU A 38 11.55 -9.45 -12.38
N PHE A 39 10.92 -8.78 -11.42
CA PHE A 39 9.76 -9.31 -10.69
C PHE A 39 8.61 -9.67 -11.63
N ILE A 40 8.19 -8.74 -12.50
CA ILE A 40 7.09 -8.95 -13.43
C ILE A 40 7.42 -10.06 -14.44
N ASP A 41 8.64 -10.08 -14.99
CA ASP A 41 9.05 -11.07 -15.98
C ASP A 41 9.16 -12.48 -15.36
N GLY A 42 9.62 -12.59 -14.12
CA GLY A 42 9.58 -13.83 -13.34
C GLY A 42 8.15 -14.31 -13.08
N LEU A 43 7.27 -13.41 -12.61
CA LEU A 43 5.89 -13.73 -12.27
C LEU A 43 5.09 -14.22 -13.49
N LYS A 44 5.29 -13.62 -14.68
CA LYS A 44 4.66 -14.05 -15.94
C LYS A 44 4.92 -15.51 -16.29
N VAL A 45 6.10 -16.03 -15.94
CA VAL A 45 6.49 -17.43 -16.18
C VAL A 45 6.35 -18.31 -14.94
N GLY A 46 5.61 -17.83 -13.93
CA GLY A 46 5.32 -18.59 -12.71
C GLY A 46 6.52 -18.77 -11.78
N LYS A 47 7.57 -17.93 -11.89
CA LYS A 47 8.78 -18.01 -11.06
C LYS A 47 8.82 -16.92 -9.99
N CYS A 48 9.27 -17.29 -8.80
CA CYS A 48 9.60 -16.35 -7.75
C CYS A 48 10.89 -15.60 -8.11
N PHE A 49 10.83 -14.27 -8.19
CA PHE A 49 12.00 -13.45 -8.52
C PHE A 49 13.09 -13.47 -7.43
N ILE A 50 12.73 -13.82 -6.18
CA ILE A 50 13.67 -13.86 -5.05
C ILE A 50 14.50 -15.13 -5.05
N CYS A 51 13.88 -16.31 -5.20
CA CYS A 51 14.58 -17.59 -5.11
C CYS A 51 14.74 -18.32 -6.44
N GLY A 52 14.06 -17.90 -7.51
CA GLY A 52 14.08 -18.52 -8.83
C GLY A 52 13.22 -19.79 -8.98
N ASP A 53 12.68 -20.32 -7.88
CA ASP A 53 11.80 -21.50 -7.89
C ASP A 53 10.41 -21.15 -8.43
N GLN A 54 9.57 -22.17 -8.69
CA GLN A 54 8.19 -21.96 -9.13
C GLN A 54 7.33 -21.41 -7.98
N MET A 55 6.40 -20.52 -8.29
CA MET A 55 5.52 -19.87 -7.30
C MET A 55 4.64 -20.85 -6.51
N ASP A 56 4.35 -22.04 -7.06
CA ASP A 56 3.55 -23.09 -6.43
C ASP A 56 4.40 -24.14 -5.68
N THR A 57 5.73 -24.02 -5.71
CA THR A 57 6.64 -24.93 -5.02
C THR A 57 6.96 -24.47 -3.61
N PHE A 58 7.26 -25.44 -2.75
CA PHE A 58 7.63 -25.21 -1.36
C PHE A 58 8.82 -26.09 -0.99
N GLU A 59 9.92 -25.47 -0.57
CA GLU A 59 11.16 -26.16 -0.16
C GLU A 59 11.53 -25.75 1.29
N PRO A 60 11.27 -26.59 2.31
CA PRO A 60 11.50 -26.26 3.72
C PRO A 60 12.87 -25.69 4.07
N VAL A 61 13.92 -26.09 3.34
CA VAL A 61 15.31 -25.65 3.62
C VAL A 61 15.65 -24.29 2.98
N LYS A 62 14.76 -23.74 2.14
CA LYS A 62 14.92 -22.47 1.43
C LYS A 62 13.73 -21.54 1.71
N PRO A 63 13.64 -20.94 2.92
CA PRO A 63 12.59 -19.97 3.23
C PRO A 63 12.64 -18.76 2.29
N CYS A 64 11.47 -18.34 1.82
CA CYS A 64 11.31 -17.25 0.86
C CYS A 64 9.93 -16.61 1.00
N PHE A 65 9.78 -15.35 0.57
CA PHE A 65 8.50 -14.65 0.65
C PHE A 65 7.39 -15.30 -0.21
N HIS A 66 7.70 -16.05 -1.27
CA HIS A 66 6.65 -16.77 -2.02
C HIS A 66 5.90 -17.81 -1.18
N TRP A 67 6.41 -18.19 0.00
CA TRP A 67 5.64 -19.01 0.95
C TRP A 67 4.32 -18.34 1.36
N PHE A 68 4.27 -17.01 1.36
CA PHE A 68 3.05 -16.26 1.62
C PHE A 68 2.04 -16.32 0.45
N THR A 69 2.41 -16.84 -0.73
CA THR A 69 1.48 -17.10 -1.84
C THR A 69 0.85 -18.50 -1.79
N TYR A 70 0.92 -19.17 -0.64
CA TYR A 70 0.30 -20.46 -0.35
C TYR A 70 0.67 -21.59 -1.34
N PRO A 71 1.96 -21.88 -1.56
CA PRO A 71 2.39 -22.98 -2.43
C PRO A 71 1.96 -24.36 -1.90
N ASN A 72 1.99 -25.35 -2.80
CA ASN A 72 1.54 -26.71 -2.48
C ASN A 72 2.32 -27.32 -1.32
N GLY A 73 1.59 -27.83 -0.32
CA GLY A 73 2.17 -28.52 0.82
C GLY A 73 2.63 -27.61 1.97
N ILE A 74 2.52 -26.29 1.84
CA ILE A 74 2.84 -25.38 2.94
C ILE A 74 1.86 -25.54 4.11
N LYS A 75 2.38 -25.44 5.33
CA LYS A 75 1.62 -25.53 6.58
C LYS A 75 2.10 -24.44 7.51
N LYS A 76 1.23 -23.98 8.41
CA LYS A 76 1.55 -22.95 9.40
C LYS A 76 2.86 -23.22 10.15
N LYS A 77 3.10 -24.47 10.58
CA LYS A 77 4.33 -24.86 11.29
C LYS A 77 5.64 -24.56 10.54
N HIS A 78 5.60 -24.41 9.22
CA HIS A 78 6.79 -24.07 8.44
C HIS A 78 7.21 -22.62 8.66
N PHE A 79 6.28 -21.75 9.09
CA PHE A 79 6.57 -20.37 9.46
C PHE A 79 7.21 -20.26 10.85
N ASP A 80 7.09 -21.27 11.72
CA ASP A 80 7.54 -21.20 13.12
C ASP A 80 9.02 -20.82 13.25
N LYS A 81 9.92 -21.45 12.48
CA LYS A 81 11.35 -21.10 12.49
C LYS A 81 11.68 -19.90 11.60
N TYR A 82 10.91 -19.72 10.53
CA TYR A 82 11.18 -18.66 9.56
C TYR A 82 10.91 -17.28 10.17
N LEU A 83 9.77 -17.13 10.85
CA LEU A 83 9.28 -15.86 11.38
C LEU A 83 9.79 -15.52 12.79
N THR A 84 10.58 -16.39 13.42
CA THR A 84 11.32 -16.05 14.65
C THR A 84 12.56 -15.21 14.37
N ASN A 85 12.99 -15.13 13.11
CA ASN A 85 14.14 -14.33 12.69
C ASN A 85 13.66 -13.07 11.94
N PRO A 86 14.45 -11.99 11.91
CA PRO A 86 14.10 -10.82 11.11
C PRO A 86 14.11 -11.17 9.63
N ILE A 87 13.00 -10.89 8.94
CA ILE A 87 12.84 -11.17 7.51
C ILE A 87 12.70 -9.89 6.66
N GLY A 88 12.76 -8.71 7.27
CA GLY A 88 12.55 -7.42 6.60
C GLY A 88 11.07 -7.08 6.45
N PHE A 89 10.54 -6.21 7.30
CA PHE A 89 9.17 -5.70 7.19
C PHE A 89 8.98 -4.92 5.89
N PHE A 90 9.83 -3.92 5.62
CA PHE A 90 9.68 -3.05 4.45
C PHE A 90 9.86 -3.81 3.12
N GLN A 91 10.71 -4.85 3.12
CA GLN A 91 10.90 -5.73 1.96
C GLN A 91 9.68 -6.62 1.73
N LEU A 92 9.12 -7.21 2.79
CA LEU A 92 7.92 -8.04 2.68
C LEU A 92 6.69 -7.21 2.29
N ASP A 93 6.53 -6.01 2.84
CA ASP A 93 5.51 -5.04 2.43
C ASP A 93 5.61 -4.73 0.94
N SER A 94 6.79 -4.35 0.45
CA SER A 94 7.03 -4.09 -0.97
C SER A 94 6.67 -5.29 -1.85
N TYR A 95 7.01 -6.50 -1.42
CA TYR A 95 6.66 -7.73 -2.14
C TYR A 95 5.14 -7.95 -2.25
N PHE A 96 4.40 -7.76 -1.15
CA PHE A 96 2.93 -7.87 -1.18
C PHE A 96 2.28 -6.78 -2.02
N ARG A 97 2.80 -5.55 -1.93
CA ARG A 97 2.34 -4.42 -2.74
C ARG A 97 2.48 -4.69 -4.23
N TRP A 98 3.63 -5.22 -4.65
CA TRP A 98 3.87 -5.58 -6.05
C TRP A 98 2.95 -6.70 -6.52
N LEU A 99 2.80 -7.77 -5.72
CA LEU A 99 1.85 -8.85 -6.05
C LEU A 99 0.42 -8.33 -6.20
N ALA A 100 -0.07 -7.56 -5.24
CA ALA A 100 -1.42 -6.99 -5.27
C ALA A 100 -1.67 -6.11 -6.50
N ASN A 101 -0.69 -5.27 -6.85
CA ASN A 101 -0.76 -4.37 -8.00
C ASN A 101 -0.71 -5.11 -9.36
N THR A 102 -0.22 -6.35 -9.41
CA THR A 102 -0.22 -7.13 -10.66
C THR A 102 -1.62 -7.56 -11.11
N GLU A 103 -2.57 -7.66 -10.19
CA GLU A 103 -3.96 -8.01 -10.51
C GLU A 103 -4.83 -6.76 -10.69
N LYS A 104 -4.69 -5.82 -9.77
CA LYS A 104 -5.47 -4.59 -9.76
C LYS A 104 -4.61 -3.45 -9.24
N LEU A 105 -4.21 -2.59 -10.16
CA LEU A 105 -3.42 -1.39 -9.86
C LEU A 105 -4.16 -0.56 -8.80
N ILE A 106 -3.49 -0.30 -7.68
CA ILE A 106 -3.92 0.42 -6.47
C ILE A 106 -5.07 -0.27 -5.70
N GLY A 107 -6.06 -0.81 -6.42
CA GLY A 107 -7.33 -1.22 -5.85
C GLY A 107 -7.32 -2.46 -4.96
N ASN A 108 -6.20 -3.15 -4.84
CA ASN A 108 -6.03 -4.33 -3.98
C ASN A 108 -5.30 -4.04 -2.68
N ILE A 109 -5.04 -2.76 -2.36
CA ILE A 109 -4.27 -2.37 -1.18
C ILE A 109 -5.01 -1.26 -0.45
N ASN A 110 -5.33 -1.51 0.82
CA ASN A 110 -5.85 -0.51 1.75
C ASN A 110 -4.79 -0.20 2.80
N ASP A 111 -4.25 1.01 2.71
CA ASP A 111 -3.23 1.58 3.57
C ASP A 111 -3.60 3.01 4.01
N LEU A 112 -4.91 3.29 4.11
CA LEU A 112 -5.43 4.57 4.60
C LEU A 112 -5.22 4.70 6.12
N LYS A 113 -4.54 5.77 6.53
CA LYS A 113 -4.31 6.14 7.95
C LYS A 113 -5.60 6.40 8.70
N ASP A 114 -6.58 7.03 8.05
CA ASP A 114 -7.91 7.28 8.66
C ASP A 114 -8.67 5.99 8.97
N GLU A 115 -8.34 4.89 8.30
CA GLU A 115 -8.90 3.57 8.61
C GLU A 115 -8.07 2.80 9.64
N THR A 116 -6.90 3.27 10.05
CA THR A 116 -6.09 2.60 11.07
C THR A 116 -6.71 2.72 12.47
N SER A 117 -6.39 1.77 13.35
CA SER A 117 -6.74 1.85 14.77
C SER A 117 -5.93 2.95 15.47
N SER A 118 -6.54 3.68 16.42
CA SER A 118 -5.87 4.78 17.13
C SER A 118 -4.64 4.36 17.95
N THR A 119 -4.53 3.08 18.29
CA THR A 119 -3.38 2.49 19.01
C THR A 119 -2.35 1.88 18.08
N SER A 120 -2.61 1.86 16.77
CA SER A 120 -1.72 1.31 15.76
C SER A 120 -0.84 2.43 15.20
N TYR A 121 0.42 2.08 14.98
CA TYR A 121 1.35 2.89 14.20
C TYR A 121 1.10 2.70 12.70
N LEU A 122 0.85 1.45 12.29
CA LEU A 122 0.58 1.08 10.91
C LEU A 122 -0.39 -0.10 10.86
N GLU A 123 -1.40 -0.01 10.01
CA GLU A 123 -2.22 -1.13 9.57
C GLU A 123 -2.39 -1.03 8.06
N SER A 124 -2.34 -2.19 7.39
CA SER A 124 -2.52 -2.26 5.95
C SER A 124 -3.07 -3.62 5.57
N THR A 125 -3.86 -3.66 4.51
CA THR A 125 -4.48 -4.89 3.98
C THR A 125 -4.27 -4.99 2.49
N TYR A 126 -3.90 -6.18 2.02
CA TYR A 126 -3.53 -6.46 0.65
C TYR A 126 -4.32 -7.68 0.17
N LYS A 127 -4.74 -7.67 -1.10
CA LYS A 127 -5.34 -8.83 -1.77
C LYS A 127 -4.53 -9.25 -2.98
N TYR A 128 -4.39 -10.56 -3.13
CA TYR A 128 -3.81 -11.19 -4.31
C TYR A 128 -4.44 -12.57 -4.51
N LYS A 129 -5.14 -12.78 -5.62
CA LYS A 129 -5.93 -13.97 -5.92
C LYS A 129 -6.93 -14.24 -4.79
N ASN A 130 -6.90 -15.46 -4.26
CA ASN A 130 -7.70 -15.90 -3.11
C ASN A 130 -7.00 -15.64 -1.75
N ILE A 131 -5.94 -14.83 -1.74
CA ILE A 131 -5.12 -14.56 -0.55
C ILE A 131 -5.33 -13.12 -0.10
N GLU A 132 -5.47 -12.96 1.21
CA GLU A 132 -5.47 -11.65 1.86
C GLU A 132 -4.37 -11.63 2.91
N TRP A 133 -3.52 -10.61 2.85
CA TRP A 133 -2.53 -10.32 3.90
C TRP A 133 -2.93 -9.06 4.63
N ALA A 134 -2.64 -8.99 5.92
CA ALA A 134 -2.78 -7.77 6.69
C ALA A 134 -1.61 -7.59 7.64
N PHE A 135 -1.05 -6.39 7.70
CA PHE A 135 -0.06 -6.01 8.71
C PHE A 135 -0.69 -5.23 9.84
N SER A 136 -0.13 -5.39 11.03
CA SER A 136 -0.45 -4.57 12.19
C SER A 136 0.82 -4.33 13.00
N ILE A 137 1.12 -3.06 13.23
CA ILE A 137 2.18 -2.58 14.11
C ILE A 137 1.52 -1.67 15.13
N GLY A 138 1.45 -2.10 16.39
CA GLY A 138 1.02 -1.23 17.48
C GLY A 138 2.08 -0.17 17.81
N GLN A 139 1.67 0.96 18.39
CA GLN A 139 2.63 1.98 18.82
C GLN A 139 3.69 1.43 19.79
N THR A 140 3.27 0.53 20.69
CA THR A 140 4.18 -0.15 21.64
C THR A 140 4.98 -1.29 21.01
N ASP A 141 4.50 -1.87 19.91
CA ASP A 141 5.20 -2.96 19.23
C ASP A 141 6.52 -2.46 18.60
N LYS A 142 6.63 -1.15 18.26
CA LYS A 142 7.88 -0.49 17.84
C LYS A 142 8.99 -0.50 18.91
N GLU A 143 8.61 -0.52 20.19
CA GLU A 143 9.57 -0.51 21.30
C GLU A 143 9.85 -1.93 21.81
N GLY A 144 8.90 -2.83 21.60
CA GLY A 144 8.84 -4.16 22.20
C GLY A 144 8.23 -4.12 23.60
N HIS A 145 7.99 -5.30 24.18
CA HIS A 145 7.39 -5.46 25.50
C HIS A 145 8.41 -6.06 26.49
N PRO A 146 9.26 -5.28 27.17
CA PRO A 146 10.42 -5.80 27.90
C PRO A 146 10.11 -6.88 28.94
N ASN A 147 8.91 -6.84 29.52
CA ASN A 147 8.46 -7.78 30.54
C ASN A 147 7.72 -9.01 29.97
N ALA A 148 7.54 -9.09 28.64
CA ALA A 148 6.84 -10.19 27.99
C ALA A 148 7.81 -11.32 27.63
N LYS A 149 7.33 -12.57 27.73
CA LYS A 149 8.10 -13.76 27.29
C LYS A 149 8.23 -13.85 25.76
N VAL A 150 7.30 -13.25 25.03
CA VAL A 150 7.24 -13.21 23.57
C VAL A 150 7.00 -11.75 23.17
N GLY A 151 7.68 -11.27 22.13
CA GLY A 151 7.56 -9.86 21.69
C GLY A 151 8.32 -8.87 22.57
N SER A 152 9.36 -9.30 23.29
CA SER A 152 10.19 -8.41 24.11
C SER A 152 11.05 -7.45 23.29
N ALA A 153 11.41 -7.85 22.07
CA ALA A 153 12.03 -6.99 21.07
C ALA A 153 10.96 -6.29 20.20
N PRO A 154 11.30 -5.14 19.58
CA PRO A 154 10.48 -4.54 18.53
C PRO A 154 10.06 -5.55 17.46
N HIS A 155 8.77 -5.54 17.09
CA HIS A 155 8.21 -6.53 16.19
C HIS A 155 6.97 -6.02 15.47
N TYR A 156 6.52 -6.78 14.48
CA TYR A 156 5.27 -6.58 13.75
C TYR A 156 4.46 -7.87 13.68
N HIS A 157 3.20 -7.74 13.29
CA HIS A 157 2.28 -8.85 13.14
C HIS A 157 1.74 -8.95 11.72
N ILE A 158 1.51 -10.18 11.27
CA ILE A 158 0.87 -10.48 10.01
C ILE A 158 -0.33 -11.40 10.24
N GLN A 159 -1.43 -11.13 9.54
CA GLN A 159 -2.50 -12.10 9.30
C GLN A 159 -2.47 -12.50 7.82
N MET A 160 -2.72 -13.77 7.56
CA MET A 160 -2.89 -14.31 6.20
C MET A 160 -4.18 -15.13 6.15
N LYS A 161 -5.04 -14.83 5.20
CA LYS A 161 -6.19 -15.66 4.83
C LYS A 161 -5.99 -16.28 3.46
N VAL A 162 -6.53 -17.49 3.28
CA VAL A 162 -6.62 -18.18 2.00
C VAL A 162 -8.06 -18.66 1.85
N ASP A 163 -8.71 -18.31 0.74
CA ASP A 163 -10.14 -18.58 0.52
C ASP A 163 -11.00 -18.08 1.70
N ASP A 164 -10.74 -16.84 2.15
CA ASP A 164 -11.35 -16.19 3.31
C ASP A 164 -11.17 -16.90 4.67
N ARG A 165 -10.38 -17.98 4.72
CA ARG A 165 -10.07 -18.72 5.95
C ARG A 165 -8.73 -18.29 6.50
N ILE A 166 -8.70 -17.95 7.79
CA ILE A 166 -7.47 -17.55 8.47
C ILE A 166 -6.48 -18.72 8.49
N PHE A 167 -5.35 -18.54 7.82
CA PHE A 167 -4.22 -19.47 7.80
C PHE A 167 -3.16 -19.08 8.84
N LEU A 168 -2.81 -17.79 8.90
CA LEU A 168 -1.98 -17.19 9.95
C LEU A 168 -2.79 -16.09 10.66
N ARG A 169 -2.80 -16.09 12.00
CA ARG A 169 -3.39 -15.03 12.84
C ARG A 169 -2.32 -14.03 13.25
N PHE A 170 -2.70 -12.77 13.50
CA PHE A 170 -1.79 -11.76 14.05
C PHE A 170 -1.01 -12.24 15.29
N ASN A 171 -1.67 -12.94 16.21
CA ASN A 171 -1.05 -13.39 17.46
C ASN A 171 -0.22 -14.67 17.32
N ASP A 172 -0.12 -15.25 16.12
CA ASP A 172 0.68 -16.45 15.91
C ASP A 172 2.18 -16.17 16.01
N PHE A 173 2.63 -15.01 15.52
CA PHE A 173 4.05 -14.63 15.45
C PHE A 173 4.25 -13.18 15.87
N HIS A 174 5.36 -12.92 16.56
CA HIS A 174 5.89 -11.59 16.85
C HIS A 174 7.15 -11.45 16.01
N ILE A 175 7.00 -10.99 14.77
CA ILE A 175 8.09 -11.05 13.79
C ILE A 175 9.05 -9.90 14.11
N PRO A 176 10.31 -10.18 14.48
CA PRO A 176 11.22 -9.12 14.86
C PRO A 176 11.57 -8.25 13.66
N PHE A 177 11.67 -6.95 13.89
CA PHE A 177 12.22 -6.04 12.89
C PHE A 177 13.70 -6.34 12.64
N SER A 178 14.12 -6.22 11.37
CA SER A 178 15.53 -6.24 11.02
C SER A 178 16.21 -4.93 11.40
N ASP A 179 17.54 -4.90 11.39
CA ASP A 179 18.29 -3.68 11.66
C ASP A 179 17.91 -2.54 10.68
N GLY A 180 17.77 -2.87 9.39
CA GLY A 180 17.32 -1.94 8.36
C GLY A 180 15.89 -1.44 8.58
N ASP A 181 14.98 -2.31 9.08
CA ASP A 181 13.64 -1.87 9.45
C ASP A 181 13.68 -0.88 10.62
N MET A 182 14.50 -1.17 11.65
CA MET A 182 14.63 -0.30 12.82
C MET A 182 15.22 1.07 12.45
N PHE A 183 16.20 1.10 11.54
CA PHE A 183 16.73 2.35 10.98
C PHE A 183 15.65 3.12 10.23
N THR A 184 14.91 2.44 9.36
CA THR A 184 13.86 3.07 8.52
C THR A 184 12.71 3.62 9.36
N LEU A 185 12.27 2.90 10.39
CA LEU A 185 11.25 3.38 11.34
C LEU A 185 11.72 4.65 12.06
N GLU A 186 12.97 4.68 12.52
CA GLU A 186 13.54 5.85 13.19
C GLU A 186 13.72 7.03 12.24
N MET A 187 14.10 6.76 10.99
CA MET A 187 14.22 7.75 9.94
C MET A 187 12.88 8.47 9.69
N PHE A 188 11.77 7.72 9.61
CA PHE A 188 10.44 8.32 9.47
C PHE A 188 9.99 9.09 10.73
N GLU A 189 10.35 8.61 11.92
CA GLU A 189 10.01 9.29 13.18
C GLU A 189 10.74 10.64 13.33
N GLN A 190 12.02 10.71 12.92
CA GLN A 190 12.85 11.91 13.09
C GLN A 190 12.78 12.88 11.88
N ALA A 191 12.50 12.37 10.68
CA ALA A 191 12.65 13.12 9.44
C ALA A 191 11.57 12.79 8.38
N GLY A 192 10.37 12.38 8.78
CA GLY A 192 9.28 12.03 7.86
C GLY A 192 8.79 13.15 6.92
N ASP A 193 9.17 14.40 7.19
CA ASP A 193 8.97 15.56 6.30
C ASP A 193 10.03 15.66 5.19
N LEU A 194 11.21 15.08 5.40
CA LEU A 194 12.33 15.07 4.46
C LEU A 194 12.43 13.76 3.67
N VAL A 195 11.90 12.67 4.23
CA VAL A 195 11.89 11.35 3.59
C VAL A 195 10.46 10.86 3.42
N LYS A 196 10.11 10.44 2.20
CA LYS A 196 8.85 9.76 1.92
C LYS A 196 9.09 8.26 1.81
N TRP A 197 8.16 7.47 2.35
CA TRP A 197 8.14 6.04 2.03
C TRP A 197 7.61 5.85 0.61
N GLY A 198 8.54 5.78 -0.34
CA GLY A 198 8.20 5.50 -1.74
C GLY A 198 7.67 4.07 -1.88
N HIS A 199 6.50 3.92 -2.49
CA HIS A 199 5.96 2.63 -2.91
C HIS A 199 6.04 2.49 -4.43
N SER A 200 7.26 2.62 -5.01
CA SER A 200 7.46 2.48 -6.45
C SER A 200 6.80 1.20 -6.97
N PHE A 201 5.86 1.34 -7.91
CA PHE A 201 5.03 0.26 -8.46
C PHE A 201 4.12 -0.49 -7.46
N GLY A 202 4.00 0.00 -6.23
CA GLY A 202 3.34 -0.64 -5.10
C GLY A 202 2.31 0.23 -4.37
N HIS A 203 1.82 1.31 -5.00
CA HIS A 203 0.86 2.22 -4.38
C HIS A 203 -0.45 1.51 -4.02
N GLY A 204 -1.00 1.88 -2.86
CA GLY A 204 -2.37 1.56 -2.44
C GLY A 204 -3.25 2.80 -2.40
N VAL A 205 -4.47 2.68 -1.89
CA VAL A 205 -5.42 3.81 -1.86
C VAL A 205 -5.02 4.95 -0.91
N GLY A 206 -4.03 4.73 -0.03
CA GLY A 206 -3.38 5.78 0.74
C GLY A 206 -2.74 6.88 -0.11
N ILE A 207 -2.58 6.67 -1.42
CA ILE A 207 -2.17 7.71 -2.37
C ILE A 207 -3.10 8.94 -2.35
N LEU A 208 -4.36 8.78 -1.92
CA LEU A 208 -5.34 9.87 -1.76
C LEU A 208 -5.05 10.80 -0.58
N GLU A 209 -4.12 10.45 0.31
CA GLU A 209 -3.75 11.30 1.46
C GLU A 209 -2.80 12.44 1.10
N ASP A 210 -2.18 12.38 -0.08
CA ASP A 210 -1.30 13.43 -0.58
C ASP A 210 -2.08 14.26 -1.61
N GLU A 211 -2.33 15.54 -1.29
CA GLU A 211 -3.11 16.45 -2.13
C GLU A 211 -2.51 16.59 -3.54
N GLU A 212 -1.17 16.49 -3.69
CA GLU A 212 -0.50 16.57 -4.98
C GLU A 212 -0.91 15.43 -5.92
N ASN A 213 -1.29 14.27 -5.37
CA ASN A 213 -1.73 13.13 -6.16
C ASN A 213 -3.17 13.26 -6.64
N ILE A 214 -4.01 14.06 -5.97
CA ILE A 214 -5.44 14.16 -6.27
C ILE A 214 -5.66 14.68 -7.68
N ASP A 215 -4.95 15.73 -8.09
CA ASP A 215 -5.05 16.30 -9.44
C ASP A 215 -4.54 15.32 -10.51
N ILE A 216 -3.42 14.64 -10.24
CA ILE A 216 -2.85 13.63 -11.15
C ILE A 216 -3.83 12.47 -11.34
N ILE A 217 -4.41 11.97 -10.25
CA ILE A 217 -5.40 10.88 -10.28
C ILE A 217 -6.66 11.34 -11.02
N ASP A 218 -7.14 12.57 -10.76
CA ASP A 218 -8.30 13.11 -11.45
C ASP A 218 -8.05 13.18 -12.95
N ASP A 219 -6.87 13.64 -13.38
CA ASP A 219 -6.45 13.76 -14.78
C ASP A 219 -6.31 12.42 -15.50
N ALA A 220 -5.81 11.41 -14.80
CA ALA A 220 -5.67 10.07 -15.36
C ALA A 220 -6.97 9.24 -15.37
N MET A 221 -8.00 9.65 -14.60
CA MET A 221 -9.20 8.83 -14.39
C MET A 221 -10.07 8.66 -15.64
N ILE A 222 -10.59 7.44 -15.79
CA ILE A 222 -11.61 7.06 -16.77
C ILE A 222 -12.80 6.39 -16.07
N ILE A 223 -13.98 6.47 -16.67
CA ILE A 223 -15.16 5.77 -16.17
C ILE A 223 -15.08 4.28 -16.51
N THR A 224 -15.62 3.45 -15.62
CA THR A 224 -15.80 2.02 -15.81
C THR A 224 -17.28 1.66 -15.63
N ASP A 225 -17.71 0.60 -16.32
CA ASP A 225 -19.04 0.01 -16.11
C ASP A 225 -19.03 -0.96 -14.91
N ASP A 226 -17.84 -1.41 -14.46
CA ASP A 226 -17.62 -2.24 -13.27
C ASP A 226 -17.33 -1.35 -12.05
N ILE A 227 -18.40 -0.74 -11.51
CA ILE A 227 -18.33 0.18 -10.37
C ILE A 227 -17.90 -0.55 -9.10
N GLU A 228 -18.37 -1.78 -8.89
CA GLU A 228 -18.08 -2.57 -7.68
C GLU A 228 -16.59 -2.86 -7.51
N ASN A 229 -15.85 -2.97 -8.62
CA ASN A 229 -14.41 -3.17 -8.60
C ASN A 229 -13.61 -1.91 -8.92
N ALA A 230 -14.21 -0.72 -9.04
CA ALA A 230 -13.44 0.50 -9.25
C ALA A 230 -12.54 0.80 -8.03
N PRO A 231 -11.27 1.22 -8.21
CA PRO A 231 -10.40 1.59 -7.09
C PRO A 231 -10.81 2.93 -6.45
N PHE A 232 -11.48 3.80 -7.19
CA PHE A 232 -11.85 5.14 -6.77
C PHE A 232 -13.29 5.45 -7.12
N ASN A 233 -13.92 6.24 -6.26
CA ASN A 233 -15.17 6.93 -6.50
C ASN A 233 -14.87 8.41 -6.74
N ARG A 234 -15.46 8.98 -7.79
CA ARG A 234 -15.32 10.41 -8.11
C ARG A 234 -16.69 11.08 -8.04
N GLN A 235 -16.85 12.02 -7.13
CA GLN A 235 -18.04 12.84 -6.99
C GLN A 235 -17.77 14.26 -7.49
N THR A 236 -18.80 14.90 -8.04
CA THR A 236 -18.70 16.30 -8.48
C THR A 236 -19.93 17.06 -8.04
N LEU A 237 -19.71 18.10 -7.25
CA LEU A 237 -20.72 19.08 -6.90
C LEU A 237 -20.60 20.27 -7.86
N ILE A 238 -21.71 20.65 -8.48
CA ILE A 238 -21.77 21.77 -9.42
C ILE A 238 -22.85 22.73 -8.92
N ILE A 239 -22.46 23.97 -8.68
CA ILE A 239 -23.35 25.03 -8.21
C ILE A 239 -23.44 26.08 -9.33
N ALA A 240 -24.65 26.29 -9.84
CA ALA A 240 -24.93 27.32 -10.82
C ALA A 240 -24.61 28.71 -10.24
N PRO A 241 -24.19 29.68 -11.08
CA PRO A 241 -24.09 31.06 -10.64
C PRO A 241 -25.42 31.59 -10.11
N GLU A 242 -25.35 32.57 -9.22
CA GLU A 242 -26.55 33.19 -8.65
C GLU A 242 -27.49 33.67 -9.76
N GLY A 243 -28.78 33.33 -9.62
CA GLY A 243 -29.82 33.67 -10.61
C GLY A 243 -29.78 32.87 -11.91
N LYS A 244 -28.85 31.93 -12.08
CA LYS A 244 -28.76 31.04 -13.25
C LYS A 244 -29.20 29.61 -12.92
N THR A 245 -29.56 28.86 -13.96
CA THR A 245 -29.84 27.42 -13.88
C THR A 245 -28.94 26.65 -14.84
N ILE A 246 -28.66 25.39 -14.51
CA ILE A 246 -27.91 24.49 -15.40
C ILE A 246 -28.89 23.87 -16.39
N SER A 247 -28.63 24.03 -17.69
CA SER A 247 -29.47 23.47 -18.74
C SER A 247 -29.38 21.95 -18.78
N GLY A 248 -30.53 21.27 -18.81
CA GLY A 248 -30.60 19.81 -18.99
C GLY A 248 -29.96 19.33 -20.30
N LYS A 249 -29.91 20.18 -21.34
CA LYS A 249 -29.21 19.84 -22.60
C LYS A 249 -27.70 19.72 -22.39
N ILE A 250 -27.11 20.55 -21.52
CA ILE A 250 -25.68 20.48 -21.20
C ILE A 250 -25.37 19.19 -20.43
N ILE A 251 -26.26 18.81 -19.50
CA ILE A 251 -26.12 17.55 -18.75
C ILE A 251 -26.18 16.35 -19.70
N GLN A 252 -27.17 16.33 -20.61
CA GLN A 252 -27.30 15.26 -21.60
C GLN A 252 -26.07 15.17 -22.51
N GLN A 253 -25.57 16.31 -23.00
CA GLN A 253 -24.35 16.39 -23.79
C GLN A 253 -23.14 15.79 -23.03
N ALA A 254 -22.99 16.14 -21.75
CA ALA A 254 -21.89 15.62 -20.94
C ALA A 254 -21.98 14.10 -20.71
N ILE A 255 -23.19 13.56 -20.52
CA ILE A 255 -23.41 12.10 -20.40
C ILE A 255 -23.03 11.39 -21.70
N GLU A 256 -23.44 11.92 -22.85
CA GLU A 256 -23.14 11.33 -24.16
C GLU A 256 -21.63 11.36 -24.46
N GLU A 257 -20.98 12.50 -24.22
CA GLU A 257 -19.54 12.63 -24.39
C GLU A 257 -18.76 11.73 -23.42
N SER A 258 -19.23 11.59 -22.16
CA SER A 258 -18.62 10.69 -21.18
C SER A 258 -18.67 9.24 -21.64
N LYS A 259 -19.79 8.79 -22.19
CA LYS A 259 -19.91 7.43 -22.77
C LYS A 259 -18.95 7.20 -23.94
N GLN A 260 -18.75 8.21 -24.79
CA GLN A 260 -17.88 8.12 -25.97
C GLN A 260 -16.39 8.19 -25.62
N THR A 261 -16.01 9.10 -24.72
CA THR A 261 -14.61 9.41 -24.40
C THR A 261 -14.09 8.67 -23.19
N LYS A 262 -14.99 8.04 -22.42
CA LYS A 262 -14.76 7.47 -21.09
C LYS A 262 -14.25 8.47 -20.05
N LYS A 263 -14.27 9.78 -20.33
CA LYS A 263 -13.92 10.80 -19.33
C LYS A 263 -15.03 10.95 -18.28
N PRO A 264 -14.69 11.27 -17.02
CA PRO A 264 -15.70 11.53 -16.00
C PRO A 264 -16.64 12.68 -16.38
N ILE A 265 -17.94 12.49 -16.14
CA ILE A 265 -18.97 13.50 -16.45
C ILE A 265 -18.64 14.85 -15.83
N GLY A 266 -18.15 14.87 -14.58
CA GLY A 266 -17.81 16.11 -13.89
C GLY A 266 -16.71 16.93 -14.60
N LYS A 267 -15.69 16.28 -15.19
CA LYS A 267 -14.66 16.97 -16.00
C LYS A 267 -15.23 17.59 -17.27
N ILE A 268 -16.14 16.88 -17.92
CA ILE A 268 -16.79 17.40 -19.13
C ILE A 268 -17.67 18.59 -18.75
N LEU A 269 -18.41 18.50 -17.64
CA LEU A 269 -19.22 19.60 -17.14
C LEU A 269 -18.38 20.80 -16.71
N GLU A 270 -17.20 20.60 -16.14
CA GLU A 270 -16.26 21.68 -15.80
C GLU A 270 -15.82 22.48 -17.02
N ARG A 271 -15.51 21.79 -18.12
CA ARG A 271 -15.23 22.45 -19.39
C ARG A 271 -16.46 23.16 -19.98
N LEU A 272 -17.66 22.59 -19.84
CA LEU A 272 -18.90 23.13 -20.42
C LEU A 272 -19.55 24.25 -19.58
N LEU A 273 -19.25 24.33 -18.28
CA LEU A 273 -19.85 25.24 -17.30
C LEU A 273 -18.77 26.09 -16.60
N SER A 274 -17.92 26.75 -17.39
CA SER A 274 -16.77 27.54 -16.90
C SER A 274 -17.12 28.60 -15.85
N ASP A 275 -18.36 29.08 -15.84
CA ASP A 275 -18.83 30.11 -14.89
C ASP A 275 -19.33 29.53 -13.56
N SER A 276 -19.49 28.20 -13.45
CA SER A 276 -20.08 27.53 -12.29
C SER A 276 -19.02 27.20 -11.24
N LYS A 277 -19.42 27.18 -9.97
CA LYS A 277 -18.54 26.66 -8.91
C LYS A 277 -18.57 25.14 -8.94
N ILE A 278 -17.41 24.52 -9.08
CA ILE A 278 -17.25 23.07 -9.18
C ILE A 278 -16.36 22.59 -8.04
N THR A 279 -16.72 21.46 -7.46
CA THR A 279 -15.93 20.81 -6.41
C THR A 279 -15.90 19.32 -6.71
N THR A 280 -14.69 18.79 -6.85
CA THR A 280 -14.45 17.37 -7.08
C THR A 280 -14.01 16.72 -5.77
N ILE A 281 -14.54 15.53 -5.48
CA ILE A 281 -14.15 14.73 -4.34
C ILE A 281 -13.80 13.35 -4.87
N ILE A 282 -12.59 12.88 -4.57
CA ILE A 282 -12.13 11.54 -4.90
C ILE A 282 -12.04 10.75 -3.59
N THR A 283 -12.67 9.58 -3.55
CA THR A 283 -12.65 8.70 -2.38
C THR A 283 -12.28 7.28 -2.81
N PRO A 284 -11.85 6.42 -1.88
CA PRO A 284 -11.71 5.00 -2.15
C PRO A 284 -13.02 4.40 -2.73
N GLY A 285 -12.87 3.44 -3.64
CA GLY A 285 -13.97 2.68 -4.20
C GLY A 285 -14.45 1.55 -3.28
N ASP A 286 -15.62 0.98 -3.57
CA ASP A 286 -16.16 -0.13 -2.77
C ASP A 286 -15.39 -1.44 -2.97
N GLY A 287 -14.66 -1.56 -4.08
CA GLY A 287 -13.85 -2.72 -4.43
C GLY A 287 -12.49 -2.79 -3.73
N ILE A 288 -12.23 -1.88 -2.80
CA ILE A 288 -11.01 -1.85 -1.99
C ILE A 288 -11.15 -2.85 -0.83
N PRO A 289 -10.11 -3.64 -0.48
CA PRO A 289 -10.19 -4.49 0.69
C PRO A 289 -10.44 -3.67 1.96
N LYS A 290 -11.28 -4.17 2.86
CA LYS A 290 -11.48 -3.53 4.17
C LYS A 290 -10.21 -3.66 5.01
N MET A 291 -9.85 -2.60 5.73
CA MET A 291 -8.75 -2.65 6.68
C MET A 291 -8.98 -3.74 7.74
N THR A 292 -8.11 -4.74 7.74
CA THR A 292 -8.13 -5.84 8.70
C THR A 292 -7.33 -5.45 9.92
N LYS A 293 -8.02 -5.28 11.05
CA LYS A 293 -7.45 -4.76 12.30
C LYS A 293 -7.12 -5.88 13.28
N ARG A 294 -6.04 -5.70 14.05
CA ARG A 294 -5.76 -6.57 15.20
C ARG A 294 -6.72 -6.20 16.32
N SER A 295 -7.69 -7.07 16.62
CA SER A 295 -8.52 -6.90 17.80
C SER A 295 -7.65 -7.01 19.06
N GLY A 296 -7.67 -5.98 19.92
CA GLY A 296 -7.07 -6.07 21.25
C GLY A 296 -7.66 -7.26 22.03
N LYS A 297 -6.91 -7.78 23.02
CA LYS A 297 -7.49 -8.74 23.98
C LYS A 297 -8.68 -8.06 24.65
N LYS A 298 -9.88 -8.63 24.51
CA LYS A 298 -11.01 -8.33 25.41
C LYS A 298 -10.68 -8.82 26.81
#